data_AF-A0A934VU23-F1
#
_entry.id   AF-A0A934VU23-F1
#
_cell.length_a   1.000
_cell.length_b   1.000
_cell.length_c   1.000
_cell.angle_alpha   90.00
_cell.angle_beta   90.00
_cell.angle_gamma   90.00
#
_symmetry.space_group_name_H-M   'P 1'
#
loop_
_entity.id
_entity.type
_entity.pdbx_description
1 polymer ?
#
loop_
_entity_poly.entity_id
_entity_poly.type
_entity_poly.pdbx_seq_one_letter_code
_entity_poly.pdbx_strand_id
1 'polypeptide(L)'
;MAGPSDSTLPVVDGVYNLDAAECGNQNSMTRLRVQGDTFRFYESECTFGRKGGQPNASEGTLMCLGEGQRFNRDIRMEAQANVLRIIENDAKLDYSRCPA
;
A
#
# COMPACT_ATOMS: atom_id res chain seq x y z
N MET A 1 -19.30 -0.54 -26.66
CA MET A 1 -17.88 -0.14 -26.51
C MET A 1 -17.48 -0.53 -25.09
N ALA A 2 -16.79 -1.65 -24.91
CA ALA A 2 -16.30 -2.06 -23.61
C ALA A 2 -15.18 -1.10 -23.20
N GLY A 3 -15.37 -0.37 -22.09
CA GLY A 3 -14.33 0.48 -21.51
C GLY A 3 -13.10 -0.35 -21.17
N PRO A 4 -11.92 0.28 -21.03
CA PRO A 4 -10.71 -0.44 -20.70
C PRO A 4 -10.98 -1.23 -19.43
N SER A 5 -10.78 -2.55 -19.50
CA SER A 5 -10.79 -3.42 -18.33
C SER A 5 -9.55 -3.09 -17.51
N ASP A 6 -9.61 -1.95 -16.83
CA ASP A 6 -8.68 -1.56 -15.78
C ASP A 6 -8.83 -2.62 -14.69
N SER A 7 -8.06 -3.70 -14.83
CA SER A 7 -8.10 -4.87 -13.94
C SER A 7 -7.37 -4.58 -12.64
N THR A 8 -7.32 -3.30 -12.26
CA THR A 8 -6.80 -2.82 -10.99
C THR A 8 -7.83 -3.18 -9.93
N LEU A 9 -7.52 -4.23 -9.18
CA LEU A 9 -8.31 -4.58 -8.01
C LEU A 9 -8.22 -3.42 -7.00
N PRO A 10 -9.27 -3.15 -6.22
CA PRO A 10 -9.13 -2.23 -5.10
C PRO A 10 -8.11 -2.80 -4.11
N VAL A 11 -7.34 -1.93 -3.46
CA VAL A 11 -6.51 -2.33 -2.33
C VAL A 11 -7.43 -2.87 -1.24
N VAL A 12 -7.18 -4.10 -0.80
CA VAL A 12 -8.03 -4.78 0.19
C VAL A 12 -7.48 -4.52 1.58
N ASP A 13 -8.35 -4.25 2.54
CA ASP A 13 -7.95 -4.15 3.94
C ASP A 13 -7.31 -5.44 4.44
N GLY A 14 -6.26 -5.30 5.24
CA GLY A 14 -5.52 -6.44 5.76
C GLY A 14 -4.12 -6.13 6.23
N VAL A 15 -3.43 -7.17 6.68
CA VAL A 15 -2.00 -7.13 6.97
C VAL A 15 -1.25 -7.66 5.77
N TYR A 16 -0.21 -6.95 5.39
CA TYR A 16 0.70 -7.31 4.34
C TYR A 16 2.14 -7.24 4.88
N ASN A 17 3.06 -7.95 4.25
CA ASN A 17 4.47 -7.89 4.59
C ASN A 17 5.32 -7.98 3.32
N LEU A 18 6.38 -7.17 3.25
CA LEU A 18 7.36 -7.28 2.17
C LEU A 18 8.08 -8.64 2.21
N ASP A 19 8.28 -9.17 3.42
CA ASP A 19 8.76 -10.53 3.64
C ASP A 19 7.59 -11.43 4.07
N ALA A 20 7.17 -12.31 3.16
CA ALA A 20 6.06 -13.23 3.42
C ALA A 20 6.35 -14.21 4.56
N ALA A 21 7.62 -14.54 4.85
CA ALA A 21 8.00 -15.40 5.97
C ALA A 21 7.71 -14.73 7.32
N GLU A 22 7.70 -13.40 7.36
CA GLU A 22 7.52 -12.58 8.55
C GLU A 22 6.05 -12.19 8.81
N CYS A 23 5.09 -12.75 8.06
CA CYS A 23 3.67 -12.41 8.20
C CYS A 23 3.09 -12.69 9.60
N GLY A 24 3.65 -13.66 10.34
CA GLY A 24 3.28 -13.93 11.73
C GLY A 24 4.00 -13.04 12.75
N ASN A 25 5.03 -12.30 12.35
CA ASN A 25 5.83 -11.47 13.24
C ASN A 25 5.23 -10.07 13.38
N GLN A 26 4.70 -9.77 14.56
CA GLN A 26 4.09 -8.47 14.85
C GLN A 26 5.10 -7.31 14.89
N ASN A 27 6.39 -7.63 15.05
CA ASN A 27 7.49 -6.67 15.11
C ASN A 27 8.30 -6.63 13.81
N SER A 28 7.78 -7.24 12.73
CA SER A 28 8.45 -7.17 11.42
C SER A 28 8.51 -5.71 10.96
N MET A 29 9.73 -5.24 10.69
CA MET A 29 9.99 -3.87 10.24
C MET A 29 9.37 -3.60 8.86
N THR A 30 9.10 -4.65 8.09
CA THR A 30 8.51 -4.59 6.75
C THR A 30 7.00 -4.83 6.73
N ARG A 31 6.36 -4.93 7.91
CA ARG A 31 4.91 -5.09 8.03
C ARG A 31 4.19 -3.81 7.60
N LEU A 32 3.14 -3.98 6.81
CA LEU A 32 2.21 -2.94 6.39
C LEU A 32 0.79 -3.37 6.74
N ARG A 33 0.04 -2.53 7.45
CA ARG A 33 -1.40 -2.71 7.66
C ARG A 33 -2.16 -1.70 6.84
N VAL A 34 -3.10 -2.17 6.03
CA VAL A 34 -3.99 -1.32 5.24
C VAL A 34 -5.39 -1.36 5.83
N GLN A 35 -5.97 -0.18 6.04
CA GLN A 35 -7.34 0.00 6.50
C GLN A 35 -7.96 1.22 5.80
N GLY A 36 -8.78 0.99 4.77
CA GLY A 36 -9.29 2.04 3.90
C GLY A 36 -8.15 2.77 3.20
N ASP A 37 -8.05 4.08 3.45
CA ASP A 37 -6.95 4.91 2.94
C ASP A 37 -5.79 5.05 3.94
N THR A 38 -5.80 4.34 5.07
CA THR A 38 -4.72 4.37 6.07
C THR A 38 -3.75 3.21 5.87
N PHE A 39 -2.48 3.54 5.76
CA PHE A 39 -1.34 2.65 5.54
C PHE A 39 -0.39 2.78 6.73
N ARG A 40 -0.41 1.79 7.61
CA ARG A 40 0.42 1.78 8.82
C ARG A 40 1.60 0.85 8.63
N PHE A 41 2.78 1.45 8.47
CA PHE A 41 4.07 0.78 8.49
C PHE A 41 4.54 0.60 9.94
N TYR A 42 5.66 -0.10 10.13
CA TYR A 42 6.24 -0.32 11.47
C TYR A 42 6.59 1.00 12.18
N GLU A 43 7.27 1.92 11.49
CA GLU A 43 7.75 3.20 12.06
C GLU A 43 6.93 4.44 11.66
N SER A 44 5.97 4.28 10.76
CA SER A 44 5.19 5.40 10.24
C SER A 44 3.73 5.04 9.98
N GLU A 45 2.86 6.01 10.19
CA GLU A 45 1.46 5.94 9.78
C GLU A 45 1.24 6.92 8.63
N CYS A 46 0.69 6.42 7.52
CA CYS A 46 0.49 7.18 6.31
C CYS A 46 -0.98 7.17 5.90
N THR A 47 -1.47 8.30 5.39
CA THR A 47 -2.78 8.38 4.73
C THR A 47 -2.56 8.51 3.23
N PHE A 48 -3.23 7.67 2.44
CA PHE A 48 -3.16 7.70 1.00
C PHE A 48 -4.09 8.77 0.43
N GLY A 49 -3.50 9.80 -0.17
CA GLY A 49 -4.19 10.81 -0.95
C GLY A 49 -4.20 10.42 -2.43
N ARG A 50 -5.36 10.04 -2.96
CA ARG A 50 -5.52 9.71 -4.39
C ARG A 50 -5.31 10.94 -5.26
N LYS A 51 -4.50 10.82 -6.31
CA LYS A 51 -4.27 11.91 -7.27
C LYS A 51 -5.34 11.87 -8.37
N GLY A 52 -6.54 12.36 -8.05
CA GLY A 52 -7.59 12.73 -9.01
C GLY A 52 -8.70 11.67 -9.26
N GLY A 53 -9.93 12.04 -8.89
CA GLY A 53 -11.21 11.75 -9.59
C GLY A 53 -11.69 10.30 -9.80
N GLN A 54 -10.85 9.29 -9.70
CA GLN A 54 -11.20 7.90 -9.98
C GLN A 54 -11.04 7.02 -8.73
N PRO A 55 -12.06 6.23 -8.34
CA PRO A 55 -12.00 5.36 -7.17
C PRO A 55 -10.98 4.21 -7.31
N ASN A 56 -10.42 4.01 -8.51
CA ASN A 56 -9.42 2.99 -8.82
C ASN A 56 -8.05 3.61 -9.13
N ALA A 57 -7.85 4.91 -8.90
CA ALA A 57 -6.57 5.55 -9.17
C ALA A 57 -5.46 4.88 -8.34
N SER A 58 -4.65 4.07 -9.04
CA SER A 58 -3.42 3.45 -8.54
C SER A 58 -2.37 4.48 -8.13
N GLU A 59 -2.46 5.73 -8.58
CA GLU A 59 -1.44 6.74 -8.34
C GLU A 59 -1.88 7.77 -7.31
N GLY A 60 -1.00 8.08 -6.36
CA GLY A 60 -1.31 9.01 -5.28
C GLY A 60 -0.11 9.32 -4.41
N THR A 61 -0.37 10.05 -3.34
CA THR A 61 0.66 10.49 -2.40
C THR A 61 0.33 9.93 -1.02
N LEU A 62 1.24 9.14 -0.44
CA LEU A 62 1.17 8.78 0.97
C LEU A 62 1.66 9.94 1.82
N MET A 63 0.79 10.48 2.66
CA MET A 63 1.11 11.51 3.65
C MET A 63 1.44 10.81 4.96
N CYS A 64 2.73 10.64 5.24
CA CYS A 64 3.25 9.87 6.35
C CYS A 64 3.62 10.73 7.55
N LEU A 65 3.39 10.20 8.75
CA LEU A 65 3.90 10.68 10.02
C LEU A 65 4.72 9.55 10.66
N GLY A 66 6.03 9.75 10.75
CA GLY A 66 6.96 8.81 11.40
C GLY A 66 7.96 9.58 12.24
N GLU A 67 8.28 9.08 13.44
CA GLU A 67 9.28 9.68 14.35
C GLU A 67 9.06 11.19 14.63
N GLY A 68 7.81 11.64 14.61
CA GLY A 68 7.45 13.07 14.80
C GLY A 68 7.65 13.95 13.57
N GLN A 69 8.11 13.41 12.45
CA GLN A 69 8.29 14.11 11.18
C GLN A 69 7.18 13.75 10.19
N ARG A 70 6.71 14.75 9.45
CA ARG A 70 5.76 14.55 8.35
C ARG A 70 6.51 14.55 7.04
N PHE A 71 6.27 13.54 6.22
CA PHE A 71 6.87 13.41 4.90
C PHE A 71 5.86 12.81 3.93
N ASN A 72 5.98 13.17 2.65
CA ASN A 72 5.10 12.71 1.60
C ASN A 72 5.87 11.78 0.68
N ARG A 73 5.22 10.71 0.23
CA ARG A 73 5.76 9.72 -0.69
C ARG A 73 4.83 9.61 -1.89
N ASP A 74 5.28 10.04 -3.06
CA ASP A 74 4.55 9.83 -4.30
C ASP A 74 4.71 8.37 -4.71
N ILE A 75 3.58 7.66 -4.77
CA ILE A 75 3.56 6.23 -5.03
C ILE A 75 2.54 5.86 -6.10
N ARG A 76 2.79 4.70 -6.72
CA ARG A 76 1.81 3.98 -7.50
C ARG A 76 1.56 2.61 -6.89
N MET A 77 0.31 2.22 -6.75
CA MET A 77 -0.15 0.97 -6.16
C MET A 77 -0.78 0.09 -7.23
N GLU A 78 -0.32 -1.15 -7.30
CA GLU A 78 -0.89 -2.17 -8.16
C GLU A 78 -1.34 -3.33 -7.26
N ALA A 79 -2.64 -3.41 -6.99
CA ALA A 79 -3.20 -4.49 -6.20
C ALA A 79 -3.52 -5.70 -7.07
N GLN A 80 -3.04 -6.86 -6.63
CA GLN A 80 -3.32 -8.18 -7.18
C GLN A 80 -3.99 -9.04 -6.09
N ALA A 81 -4.44 -10.25 -6.44
CA ALA A 81 -5.24 -11.08 -5.54
C ALA A 81 -4.62 -11.29 -4.13
N ASN A 82 -3.30 -11.48 -4.04
CA ASN A 82 -2.58 -11.72 -2.78
C ASN A 82 -1.35 -10.83 -2.59
N VAL A 83 -1.13 -9.86 -3.48
CA VAL A 83 0.06 -9.00 -3.47
C VAL A 83 -0.36 -7.57 -3.71
N LEU A 84 0.12 -6.68 -2.85
CA LEU A 84 0.06 -5.24 -3.06
C LEU A 84 1.44 -4.76 -3.48
N ARG A 85 1.60 -4.40 -4.76
CA ARG A 85 2.82 -3.78 -5.24
C ARG A 85 2.75 -2.28 -5.04
N ILE A 86 3.69 -1.71 -4.30
CA ILE A 86 3.91 -0.27 -4.17
C ILE A 86 5.13 0.09 -4.98
N ILE A 87 5.00 1.06 -5.87
CA ILE A 87 6.07 1.59 -6.71
C ILE A 87 6.35 3.01 -6.24
N GLU A 88 7.59 3.26 -5.81
CA GLU A 88 8.05 4.56 -5.33
C GLU A 88 9.43 4.83 -5.90
N ASN A 89 9.65 5.99 -6.54
CA ASN A 89 10.96 6.37 -7.12
C ASN A 89 11.58 5.22 -7.96
N ASP A 90 10.78 4.57 -8.81
CA ASP A 90 11.12 3.38 -9.62
C ASP A 90 11.42 2.08 -8.84
N ALA A 91 11.47 2.11 -7.50
CA ALA A 91 11.57 0.92 -6.66
C ALA A 91 10.21 0.22 -6.57
N LYS A 92 10.21 -1.11 -6.76
CA LYS A 92 9.01 -1.96 -6.66
C LYS A 92 9.06 -2.75 -5.36
N LEU A 93 8.07 -2.52 -4.51
CA LEU A 93 7.91 -3.16 -3.21
C LEU A 93 6.68 -4.07 -3.25
N ASP A 94 6.90 -5.38 -3.24
CA ASP A 94 5.84 -6.38 -3.35
C ASP A 94 5.43 -6.88 -1.97
N TYR A 95 4.38 -6.29 -1.42
CA TYR A 95 3.83 -6.68 -0.13
C TYR A 95 2.88 -7.87 -0.29
N SER A 96 3.27 -9.02 0.23
CA SER A 96 2.43 -10.22 0.25
C SER A 96 1.36 -10.09 1.32
N ARG A 97 0.11 -10.42 0.98
CA ARG A 97 -0.99 -10.43 1.94
C ARG A 97 -0.77 -11.56 2.94
N CYS A 98 -0.78 -11.21 4.22
CA CYS A 98 -0.65 -12.19 5.27
C CYS A 98 -1.98 -12.93 5.47
N PRO A 99 -1.95 -14.27 5.68
CA PRO A 99 -3.14 -15.00 6.06
C PRO A 99 -3.67 -14.45 7.39
N ALA A 100 -5.00 -14.30 7.48
CA ALA A 100 -5.68 -13.80 8.68
C ALA A 100 -5.75 -14.85 9.78
#